data_AF-A0A0N8GPI4-F1
#
_entry.id   AF-A0A0N8GPI4-F1
#
_cell.length_a   1.000
_cell.length_b   1.000
_cell.length_c   1.000
_cell.angle_alpha   90.00
_cell.angle_beta   90.00
_cell.angle_gamma   90.00
#
_symmetry.space_group_name_H-M   'P 1'
#
loop_
_entity.id
_entity.type
_entity.pdbx_description
1 polymer ?
#
loop_
_entity_poly.entity_id
_entity_poly.type
_entity_poly.pdbx_seq_one_letter_code
_entity_poly.pdbx_strand_id
1 'polypeptide(L)'
;MITVTIYTHQDDITLDQLKADLDSLQSTVEHQVVTIDIDTDETLRKEMHGSTPLIKVGPYTLRPPFNRQDLEVTLRSAQDRVKYYQDDAEYIKRVERGRRVSGADRFSYWFSKQYMLVLNALVLLFVGLPFLAPVMMKQGLTGPARVIYAVYSPLCHQLSFRSWFLFGEQAYYPRELAGIEGVISYEELTQAETIDLNAARRFVGNEMVGYKVAFCQRDIAIYGGIFLFGVIFALTGRKIPGLKWYLWVLFGLVPIGIDGSSQLPSLAKSFFPSWMIIRESTPLLRSVTGLLFGITTAWFMYPMIEETMLETRKILGQKMEVLKQTQKANR
;
A
#
# COMPACT_ATOMS: atom_id res chain seq x y z
N MET A 1 -39.75 6.18 2.65
CA MET A 1 -39.37 5.39 1.46
C MET A 1 -38.16 4.46 1.68
N ILE A 2 -38.37 3.17 1.42
CA ILE A 2 -37.36 2.09 1.49
C ILE A 2 -36.67 1.94 0.12
N THR A 3 -35.38 1.58 0.08
CA THR A 3 -34.66 1.30 -1.18
C THR A 3 -34.54 -0.20 -1.41
N VAL A 4 -35.03 -0.66 -2.56
CA VAL A 4 -34.91 -2.03 -3.06
C VAL A 4 -33.80 -2.06 -4.11
N THR A 5 -32.73 -2.80 -3.85
CA THR A 5 -31.62 -2.96 -4.79
C THR A 5 -31.72 -4.32 -5.46
N ILE A 6 -31.86 -4.34 -6.78
CA ILE A 6 -31.89 -5.55 -7.61
C ILE A 6 -30.51 -5.71 -8.23
N TYR A 7 -29.83 -6.81 -7.95
CA TYR A 7 -28.63 -7.23 -8.66
C TYR A 7 -29.02 -8.22 -9.75
N THR A 8 -28.69 -7.91 -11.00
CA THR A 8 -29.15 -8.65 -12.17
C THR A 8 -28.13 -8.54 -13.30
N HIS A 9 -28.23 -9.44 -14.27
CA HIS A 9 -27.47 -9.37 -15.52
C HIS A 9 -28.10 -8.36 -16.47
N GLN A 10 -27.30 -7.87 -17.43
CA GLN A 10 -27.81 -6.93 -18.43
C GLN A 10 -28.96 -7.51 -19.27
N ASP A 11 -28.92 -8.83 -19.53
CA ASP A 11 -29.88 -9.55 -20.39
C ASP A 11 -30.88 -10.41 -19.60
N ASP A 12 -31.14 -10.08 -18.32
CA ASP A 12 -32.06 -10.85 -17.48
C ASP A 12 -33.53 -10.62 -17.89
N ILE A 13 -34.10 -11.62 -18.57
CA ILE A 13 -35.49 -11.62 -19.05
C ILE A 13 -36.53 -11.53 -17.92
N THR A 14 -36.15 -11.83 -16.66
CA THR A 14 -37.07 -11.80 -15.52
C THR A 14 -37.17 -10.40 -14.89
N LEU A 15 -36.29 -9.48 -15.28
CA LEU A 15 -36.18 -8.15 -14.67
C LEU A 15 -37.45 -7.31 -14.82
N ASP A 16 -38.10 -7.36 -15.98
CA ASP A 16 -39.31 -6.58 -16.25
C ASP A 16 -40.50 -7.08 -15.44
N GLN A 17 -40.66 -8.41 -15.32
CA GLN A 17 -41.69 -9.00 -14.45
C GLN A 17 -41.42 -8.65 -12.99
N LEU A 18 -40.16 -8.71 -12.55
CA LEU A 18 -39.79 -8.37 -11.18
C LEU A 18 -40.09 -6.90 -10.85
N LYS A 19 -39.82 -5.98 -11.79
CA LYS A 19 -40.19 -4.56 -11.64
C LYS A 19 -41.70 -4.39 -11.58
N ALA A 20 -42.46 -5.08 -12.43
CA ALA A 20 -43.92 -5.04 -12.39
C ALA A 20 -44.49 -5.56 -11.07
N ASP A 21 -43.93 -6.64 -10.51
CA ASP A 21 -44.32 -7.17 -9.21
C ASP A 21 -44.05 -6.16 -8.08
N LEU A 22 -42.88 -5.50 -8.09
CA LEU A 22 -42.52 -4.44 -7.15
C LEU A 22 -43.44 -3.22 -7.29
N ASP A 23 -43.71 -2.77 -8.52
CA ASP A 23 -44.64 -1.67 -8.81
C ASP A 23 -46.06 -1.99 -8.29
N SER A 24 -46.51 -3.24 -8.40
CA SER A 24 -47.80 -3.68 -7.86
C SER A 24 -47.88 -3.60 -6.33
N LEU A 25 -46.73 -3.65 -5.64
CA LEU A 25 -46.61 -3.59 -4.18
C LEU A 25 -46.36 -2.17 -3.67
N GLN A 26 -46.25 -1.18 -4.57
CA GLN A 26 -45.99 0.22 -4.22
C GLN A 26 -47.10 0.82 -3.33
N SER A 27 -48.35 0.38 -3.50
CA SER A 27 -49.49 0.80 -2.67
C SER A 27 -49.47 0.21 -1.26
N THR A 28 -48.82 -0.95 -1.08
CA THR A 28 -48.71 -1.64 0.21
C THR A 28 -47.52 -1.13 1.02
N VAL A 29 -46.35 -1.01 0.37
CA VAL A 29 -45.11 -0.54 0.99
C VAL A 29 -44.48 0.48 0.05
N GLU A 30 -44.40 1.74 0.47
CA GLU A 30 -43.74 2.79 -0.31
C GLU A 30 -42.23 2.52 -0.44
N HIS A 31 -41.77 2.25 -1.67
CA HIS A 31 -40.37 1.95 -1.95
C HIS A 31 -39.87 2.60 -3.25
N GLN A 32 -38.55 2.54 -3.44
CA GLN A 32 -37.87 2.93 -4.68
C GLN A 32 -36.97 1.77 -5.13
N VAL A 33 -36.91 1.54 -6.43
CA VAL A 33 -36.15 0.44 -7.04
C VAL A 33 -34.87 0.97 -7.67
N VAL A 34 -33.76 0.29 -7.41
CA VAL A 34 -32.44 0.54 -7.99
C VAL A 34 -31.94 -0.75 -8.61
N THR A 35 -31.36 -0.68 -9.80
CA THR A 35 -30.78 -1.84 -10.47
C THR A 35 -29.27 -1.71 -10.53
N ILE A 36 -28.57 -2.75 -10.10
CA ILE A 36 -27.11 -2.88 -10.19
C ILE A 36 -26.82 -4.01 -11.18
N ASP A 37 -26.24 -3.63 -12.32
CA ASP A 37 -25.75 -4.56 -13.32
C ASP A 37 -24.46 -5.22 -12.83
N ILE A 38 -24.50 -6.54 -12.62
CA ILE A 38 -23.35 -7.31 -12.12
C ILE A 38 -22.30 -7.59 -13.21
N ASP A 39 -22.62 -7.41 -14.49
CA ASP A 39 -21.69 -7.64 -15.60
C ASP A 39 -20.65 -6.52 -15.74
N THR A 40 -20.91 -5.37 -15.10
CA THR A 40 -19.97 -4.23 -15.06
C THR A 40 -18.74 -4.48 -14.17
N ASP A 41 -18.74 -5.52 -13.34
CA ASP A 41 -17.69 -5.80 -12.36
C ASP A 41 -17.45 -7.32 -12.25
N GLU A 42 -16.25 -7.78 -12.62
CA GLU A 42 -15.89 -9.20 -12.62
C GLU A 42 -16.00 -9.85 -11.24
N THR A 43 -15.74 -9.09 -10.16
CA THR A 43 -15.85 -9.59 -8.79
C THR A 43 -17.30 -9.78 -8.39
N LEU A 44 -18.18 -8.83 -8.72
CA LEU A 44 -19.63 -8.99 -8.52
C LEU A 44 -20.18 -10.18 -9.30
N ARG A 45 -19.76 -10.33 -10.56
CA ARG A 45 -20.15 -11.47 -11.39
C ARG A 45 -19.74 -12.81 -10.78
N LYS A 46 -18.54 -12.91 -10.19
CA LYS A 46 -18.06 -14.13 -9.51
C LYS A 46 -18.83 -14.42 -8.21
N GLU A 47 -19.05 -13.41 -7.37
CA GLU A 47 -19.72 -13.58 -6.08
C GLU A 47 -21.22 -13.90 -6.22
N MET A 48 -21.86 -13.35 -7.24
CA MET A 48 -23.29 -13.50 -7.49
C MET A 48 -23.59 -14.56 -8.55
N HIS A 49 -22.59 -15.33 -8.98
CA HIS A 49 -22.75 -16.36 -10.00
C HIS A 49 -23.82 -17.37 -9.61
N GLY A 50 -24.86 -17.51 -10.45
CA GLY A 50 -25.99 -18.42 -10.21
C GLY A 50 -26.95 -17.98 -9.08
N SER A 51 -26.84 -16.74 -8.59
CA SER A 51 -27.70 -16.19 -7.53
C SER A 51 -28.53 -14.97 -7.97
N THR A 52 -28.49 -14.60 -9.25
CA THR A 52 -29.27 -13.49 -9.82
C THR A 52 -30.59 -13.97 -10.44
N PRO A 53 -31.67 -13.16 -10.38
CA PRO A 53 -31.74 -11.83 -9.76
C PRO A 53 -31.70 -11.92 -8.23
N LEU A 54 -30.87 -11.09 -7.59
CA LEU A 54 -30.75 -11.01 -6.12
C LEU A 54 -31.35 -9.69 -5.65
N ILE A 55 -32.19 -9.72 -4.62
CA ILE A 55 -32.83 -8.52 -4.10
C ILE A 55 -32.29 -8.22 -2.70
N LYS A 56 -31.91 -6.97 -2.46
CA LYS A 56 -31.54 -6.48 -1.13
C LYS A 56 -32.44 -5.32 -0.72
N VAL A 57 -33.01 -5.45 0.48
CA VAL A 57 -33.85 -4.42 1.12
C VAL A 57 -33.34 -4.22 2.55
N GLY A 58 -32.51 -3.21 2.77
CA GLY A 58 -31.83 -3.03 4.05
C GLY A 58 -30.93 -4.24 4.39
N PRO A 59 -31.14 -4.94 5.52
CA PRO A 59 -30.37 -6.13 5.88
C PRO A 59 -30.90 -7.41 5.23
N TYR A 60 -32.11 -7.38 4.65
CA TYR A 60 -32.78 -8.55 4.09
C TYR A 60 -32.26 -8.80 2.68
N THR A 61 -31.93 -10.06 2.39
CA THR A 61 -31.47 -10.52 1.09
C THR A 61 -32.36 -11.66 0.63
N LEU A 62 -32.95 -11.53 -0.56
CA LEU A 62 -33.79 -12.55 -1.18
C LEU A 62 -33.06 -13.13 -2.40
N ARG A 63 -32.86 -14.45 -2.39
CA ARG A 63 -32.15 -15.22 -3.43
C ARG A 63 -33.15 -16.08 -4.21
N PRO A 64 -32.95 -16.32 -5.51
CA PRO A 64 -33.79 -17.23 -6.28
C PRO A 64 -33.77 -18.67 -5.73
N PRO A 65 -34.86 -19.44 -5.91
CA PRO A 65 -36.16 -19.00 -6.44
C PRO A 65 -37.00 -18.28 -5.36
N PHE A 66 -37.75 -17.25 -5.76
CA PHE A 66 -38.71 -16.55 -4.91
C PHE A 66 -39.93 -16.12 -5.75
N ASN A 67 -41.04 -15.79 -5.09
CA ASN A 67 -42.26 -15.33 -5.71
C ASN A 67 -42.70 -13.94 -5.19
N ARG A 68 -43.82 -13.41 -5.71
CA ARG A 68 -44.38 -12.11 -5.30
C ARG A 68 -44.70 -12.02 -3.80
N GLN A 69 -45.12 -13.12 -3.17
CA GLN A 69 -45.39 -13.14 -1.73
C GLN A 69 -44.10 -13.00 -0.91
N ASP A 70 -43.01 -13.62 -1.35
CA ASP A 70 -41.69 -13.47 -0.70
C ASP A 70 -41.19 -12.01 -0.79
N LEU A 71 -41.43 -11.34 -1.93
CA LEU A 71 -41.15 -9.91 -2.10
C LEU A 71 -41.93 -9.07 -1.09
N GLU A 72 -43.24 -9.30 -0.98
CA GLU A 72 -44.10 -8.57 -0.06
C GLU A 72 -43.66 -8.76 1.40
N VAL A 73 -43.38 -10.00 1.81
CA VAL A 73 -42.89 -10.30 3.17
C VAL A 73 -41.58 -9.58 3.46
N THR A 74 -40.66 -9.57 2.49
CA THR A 74 -39.36 -8.89 2.61
C THR A 74 -39.53 -7.38 2.73
N LEU A 75 -40.40 -6.77 1.92
CA LEU A 75 -40.70 -5.34 1.96
C LEU A 75 -41.37 -4.93 3.28
N ARG A 76 -42.37 -5.70 3.75
CA ARG A 76 -43.04 -5.46 5.03
C ARG A 76 -42.05 -5.57 6.19
N SER A 77 -41.20 -6.60 6.20
CA SER A 77 -40.15 -6.76 7.21
C SER A 77 -39.18 -5.58 7.25
N ALA A 78 -38.81 -5.05 6.08
CA ALA A 78 -38.00 -3.84 5.98
C ALA A 78 -38.73 -2.60 6.50
N GLN A 79 -40.02 -2.45 6.21
CA GLN A 79 -40.85 -1.34 6.71
C GLN A 79 -41.00 -1.39 8.23
N ASP A 80 -41.29 -2.57 8.78
CA ASP A 80 -41.45 -2.78 10.22
C ASP A 80 -40.13 -2.51 10.96
N ARG A 81 -39.00 -2.89 10.37
CA ARG A 81 -37.68 -2.54 10.91
C ARG A 81 -37.46 -1.03 10.95
N VAL A 82 -37.82 -0.30 9.88
CA VAL A 82 -37.71 1.17 9.87
C VAL A 82 -38.60 1.80 10.94
N LYS A 83 -39.83 1.30 11.12
CA LYS A 83 -40.75 1.74 12.18
C LYS A 83 -40.19 1.44 13.57
N TYR A 84 -39.63 0.25 13.79
CA TYR A 84 -39.07 -0.16 15.08
C TYR A 84 -37.92 0.74 15.54
N TYR A 85 -37.04 1.14 14.62
CA TYR A 85 -35.89 2.01 14.91
C TYR A 85 -36.15 3.50 14.62
N GLN A 86 -37.40 3.92 14.47
CA GLN A 86 -37.73 5.29 14.06
C GLN A 86 -37.23 6.36 15.04
N ASP A 87 -37.12 6.02 16.33
CA ASP A 87 -36.69 6.91 17.41
C ASP A 87 -35.23 6.66 17.85
N ASP A 88 -34.54 5.71 17.22
CA ASP A 88 -33.14 5.37 17.52
C ASP A 88 -32.20 6.35 16.80
N ALA A 89 -31.58 7.23 17.59
CA ALA A 89 -30.67 8.26 17.08
C ALA A 89 -29.44 7.69 16.34
N GLU A 90 -28.94 6.50 16.72
CA GLU A 90 -27.81 5.87 16.05
C GLU A 90 -28.24 5.29 14.70
N TYR A 91 -29.40 4.64 14.66
CA TYR A 91 -30.02 4.14 13.44
C TYR A 91 -30.27 5.28 12.45
N ILE A 92 -30.90 6.37 12.89
CA ILE A 92 -31.17 7.55 12.05
C ILE A 92 -29.86 8.07 11.45
N LYS A 93 -28.83 8.30 12.29
CA LYS A 93 -27.51 8.77 11.82
C LYS A 93 -26.85 7.79 10.84
N ARG A 94 -27.03 6.48 11.02
CA ARG A 94 -26.51 5.47 10.09
C ARG A 94 -27.21 5.53 8.74
N VAL A 95 -28.54 5.64 8.74
CA VAL A 95 -29.34 5.77 7.51
C VAL A 95 -29.00 7.06 6.77
N GLU A 96 -28.89 8.19 7.47
CA GLU A 96 -28.51 9.48 6.88
C GLU A 96 -27.10 9.45 6.25
N ARG A 97 -26.13 8.82 6.91
CA ARG A 97 -24.79 8.60 6.35
C ARG A 97 -24.82 7.75 5.08
N GLY A 98 -25.74 6.77 5.01
CA GLY A 98 -25.97 5.96 3.82
C GLY A 98 -26.56 6.76 2.64
N ARG A 99 -27.37 7.79 2.94
CA ARG A 99 -28.06 8.63 1.94
C ARG A 99 -27.21 9.71 1.27
N ARG A 100 -25.97 9.91 1.73
CA ARG A 100 -25.07 10.94 1.21
C ARG A 100 -23.70 10.37 0.92
N VAL A 101 -23.07 10.87 -0.14
CA VAL A 101 -21.64 10.62 -0.41
C VAL A 101 -20.85 11.72 0.28
N SER A 102 -20.09 11.36 1.32
CA SER A 102 -19.24 12.29 2.04
C SER A 102 -17.96 12.63 1.25
N GLY A 103 -17.24 13.68 1.66
CA GLY A 103 -15.90 13.97 1.11
C GLY A 103 -14.93 12.82 1.37
N ALA A 104 -15.03 12.17 2.53
CA ALA A 104 -14.25 10.99 2.87
C ALA A 104 -14.58 9.81 1.94
N ASP A 105 -15.85 9.58 1.60
CA ASP A 105 -16.25 8.53 0.65
C ASP A 105 -15.63 8.77 -0.73
N ARG A 106 -15.64 10.01 -1.22
CA ARG A 106 -15.03 10.37 -2.50
C ARG A 106 -13.52 10.15 -2.49
N PHE A 107 -12.86 10.58 -1.42
CA PHE A 107 -11.43 10.37 -1.25
C PHE A 107 -11.08 8.89 -1.17
N SER A 108 -11.76 8.10 -0.34
CA SER A 108 -11.52 6.66 -0.20
C SER A 108 -11.78 5.91 -1.51
N TYR A 109 -12.80 6.29 -2.28
CA TYR A 109 -13.05 5.70 -3.60
C TYR A 109 -11.97 6.07 -4.63
N TRP A 110 -11.51 7.32 -4.64
CA TRP A 110 -10.38 7.74 -5.47
C TRP A 110 -9.09 7.03 -5.07
N PHE A 111 -8.79 7.01 -3.77
CA PHE A 111 -7.58 6.43 -3.22
C PHE A 111 -7.53 4.93 -3.51
N SER A 112 -8.62 4.19 -3.28
CA SER A 112 -8.67 2.77 -3.60
C SER A 112 -8.47 2.45 -5.09
N LYS A 113 -8.70 3.41 -6.00
CA LYS A 113 -8.31 3.28 -7.41
C LYS A 113 -6.84 3.64 -7.67
N GLN A 114 -6.31 4.65 -6.98
CA GLN A 114 -5.01 5.27 -7.26
C GLN A 114 -3.91 4.95 -6.24
N TYR A 115 -4.16 4.08 -5.25
CA TYR A 115 -3.26 3.87 -4.12
C TYR A 115 -1.86 3.43 -4.56
N MET A 116 -1.74 2.62 -5.62
CA MET A 116 -0.43 2.22 -6.14
C MET A 116 0.39 3.40 -6.68
N LEU A 117 -0.26 4.38 -7.32
CA LEU A 117 0.40 5.61 -7.75
C LEU A 117 0.90 6.39 -6.53
N VAL A 118 0.04 6.54 -5.52
CA VAL A 118 0.37 7.25 -4.28
C VAL A 118 1.52 6.58 -3.54
N LEU A 119 1.44 5.26 -3.30
CA LEU A 119 2.48 4.49 -2.62
C LEU A 119 3.81 4.54 -3.37
N ASN A 120 3.81 4.31 -4.69
CA ASN A 120 5.04 4.40 -5.48
C ASN A 120 5.63 5.80 -5.50
N ALA A 121 4.80 6.86 -5.57
CA ALA A 121 5.27 8.23 -5.52
C ALA A 121 5.90 8.56 -4.16
N LEU A 122 5.28 8.13 -3.05
CA LEU A 122 5.82 8.30 -1.70
C LEU A 122 7.15 7.57 -1.51
N VAL A 123 7.24 6.30 -1.94
CA VAL A 123 8.48 5.51 -1.85
C VAL A 123 9.57 6.10 -2.74
N LEU A 124 9.24 6.52 -3.97
CA LEU A 124 10.18 7.16 -4.89
C LEU A 124 10.71 8.46 -4.32
N LEU A 125 9.84 9.30 -3.75
CA LEU A 125 10.26 10.53 -3.07
C LEU A 125 11.19 10.18 -1.89
N PHE A 126 10.81 9.21 -1.08
CA PHE A 126 11.56 8.80 0.10
C PHE A 126 12.95 8.24 -0.22
N VAL A 127 13.11 7.42 -1.27
CA VAL A 127 14.42 6.85 -1.67
C VAL A 127 15.19 7.77 -2.62
N GLY A 128 14.51 8.64 -3.37
CA GLY A 128 15.09 9.54 -4.35
C GLY A 128 15.64 10.85 -3.76
N LEU A 129 14.96 11.45 -2.76
CA LEU A 129 15.43 12.69 -2.12
C LEU A 129 16.87 12.61 -1.59
N PRO A 130 17.33 11.50 -0.98
CA PRO A 130 18.73 11.37 -0.55
C PRO A 130 19.79 11.55 -1.63
N PHE A 131 19.45 11.27 -2.90
CA PHE A 131 20.34 11.48 -4.04
C PHE A 131 20.48 12.95 -4.43
N LEU A 132 19.53 13.82 -4.03
CA LEU A 132 19.67 15.26 -4.24
C LEU A 132 20.73 15.89 -3.35
N ALA A 133 21.03 15.30 -2.19
CA ALA A 133 22.06 15.81 -1.28
C ALA A 133 23.45 15.91 -1.94
N PRO A 134 24.02 14.84 -2.54
CA PRO A 134 25.29 14.95 -3.25
C PRO A 134 25.24 15.83 -4.50
N VAL A 135 24.10 15.91 -5.19
CA VAL A 135 23.90 16.84 -6.34
C VAL A 135 24.02 18.29 -5.88
N MET A 136 23.35 18.65 -4.79
CA MET A 136 23.40 19.98 -4.20
C MET A 136 24.81 20.31 -3.67
N MET A 137 25.50 19.34 -3.05
CA MET A 137 26.89 19.52 -2.62
C MET A 137 27.81 19.82 -3.81
N LYS A 138 27.69 19.08 -4.91
CA LYS A 138 28.47 19.30 -6.13
C LYS A 138 28.24 20.68 -6.76
N GLN A 139 27.03 21.24 -6.60
CA GLN A 139 26.68 22.58 -7.08
C GLN A 139 27.02 23.71 -6.08
N GLY A 140 27.62 23.39 -4.93
CA GLY A 140 27.92 24.36 -3.88
C GLY A 140 26.71 24.79 -3.03
N LEU A 141 25.53 24.18 -3.23
CA LEU A 141 24.30 24.42 -2.48
C LEU A 141 24.32 23.67 -1.12
N THR A 142 25.32 23.98 -0.29
CA THR A 142 25.61 23.25 0.95
C THR A 142 24.51 23.35 2.00
N GLY A 143 23.82 24.48 2.12
CA GLY A 143 22.72 24.69 3.06
C GLY A 143 21.56 23.71 2.83
N PRO A 144 20.94 23.71 1.64
CA PRO A 144 19.90 22.74 1.27
C PRO A 144 20.35 21.28 1.39
N ALA A 145 21.58 20.94 0.98
CA ALA A 145 22.11 19.59 1.11
C ALA A 145 22.16 19.11 2.57
N ARG A 146 22.62 19.97 3.49
CA ARG A 146 22.69 19.67 4.92
C ARG A 146 21.31 19.43 5.54
N VAL A 147 20.26 20.10 5.05
CA VAL A 147 18.89 19.83 5.48
C VAL A 147 18.48 18.40 5.13
N ILE A 148 18.80 17.93 3.91
CA ILE A 148 18.51 16.55 3.50
C ILE A 148 19.28 15.56 4.38
N TYR A 149 20.59 15.75 4.58
CA TYR A 149 21.36 14.89 5.50
C TYR A 149 20.78 14.87 6.92
N ALA A 150 20.37 16.02 7.45
CA ALA A 150 19.80 16.13 8.78
C ALA A 150 18.46 15.39 8.92
N VAL A 151 17.55 15.55 7.97
CA VAL A 151 16.23 14.88 7.98
C VAL A 151 16.37 13.37 7.93
N TYR A 152 17.33 12.84 7.18
CA TYR A 152 17.54 11.39 7.06
C TYR A 152 18.42 10.78 8.15
N SER A 153 19.13 11.60 8.95
CA SER A 153 20.09 11.09 9.95
C SER A 153 19.46 10.25 11.09
N PRO A 154 18.22 10.50 11.54
CA PRO A 154 17.54 9.63 12.50
C PRO A 154 17.13 8.28 11.90
N LEU A 155 16.82 8.27 10.60
CA LEU A 155 16.35 7.09 9.88
C LEU A 155 17.51 6.18 9.48
N CYS A 156 18.66 6.77 9.19
CA CYS A 156 19.86 6.07 8.79
C CYS A 156 21.07 6.74 9.42
N HIS A 157 21.99 5.94 9.94
CA HIS A 157 23.24 6.47 10.48
C HIS A 157 24.15 7.12 9.43
N GLN A 158 23.90 6.94 8.13
CA GLN A 158 24.67 7.56 7.04
C GLN A 158 26.20 7.40 7.19
N LEU A 159 26.63 6.23 7.67
CA LEU A 159 28.05 5.91 7.80
C LEU A 159 28.67 5.97 6.40
N SER A 160 29.71 6.78 6.22
CA SER A 160 30.47 6.94 4.98
C SER A 160 30.81 5.58 4.35
N PHE A 161 31.37 4.65 5.14
CA PHE A 161 31.77 3.31 4.67
C PHE A 161 30.62 2.35 4.33
N ARG A 162 29.36 2.79 4.49
CA ARG A 162 28.14 2.06 4.11
C ARG A 162 27.26 2.86 3.14
N SER A 163 27.75 3.96 2.60
CA SER A 163 27.00 4.85 1.71
C SER A 163 27.54 4.74 0.27
N TRP A 164 26.69 5.07 -0.71
CA TRP A 164 27.17 5.32 -2.07
C TRP A 164 27.67 6.76 -2.18
N PHE A 165 28.68 7.00 -3.01
CA PHE A 165 29.24 8.31 -3.33
C PHE A 165 28.98 8.63 -4.79
N LEU A 166 28.70 9.90 -5.07
CA LEU A 166 28.53 10.42 -6.42
C LEU A 166 29.55 11.54 -6.69
N PHE A 167 29.92 11.69 -7.96
CA PHE A 167 30.81 12.77 -8.45
C PHE A 167 32.26 12.70 -7.95
N GLY A 168 32.73 11.49 -7.59
CA GLY A 168 34.11 11.25 -7.15
C GLY A 168 34.76 10.06 -7.85
N GLU A 169 35.96 9.72 -7.39
CA GLU A 169 36.79 8.63 -7.95
C GLU A 169 36.19 7.23 -7.76
N GLN A 170 35.45 7.00 -6.67
CA GLN A 170 34.79 5.73 -6.39
C GLN A 170 33.32 5.89 -6.00
N ALA A 171 32.51 4.89 -6.33
CA ALA A 171 31.12 4.83 -5.90
C ALA A 171 30.97 4.47 -4.41
N TYR A 172 32.00 3.93 -3.77
CA TYR A 172 31.99 3.52 -2.37
C TYR A 172 33.40 3.39 -1.81
N TYR A 173 33.53 3.57 -0.50
CA TYR A 173 34.78 3.47 0.28
C TYR A 173 34.54 2.51 1.46
N PRO A 174 34.67 1.18 1.25
CA PRO A 174 34.32 0.21 2.28
C PRO A 174 35.38 0.19 3.38
N ARG A 175 35.09 -0.48 4.50
CA ARG A 175 36.15 -0.76 5.47
C ARG A 175 37.11 -1.80 4.92
N GLU A 176 38.38 -1.75 5.30
CA GLU A 176 39.36 -2.81 5.01
C GLU A 176 38.87 -4.19 5.43
N LEU A 177 38.15 -4.24 6.55
CA LEU A 177 37.51 -5.45 7.09
C LEU A 177 36.51 -6.12 6.11
N ALA A 178 36.01 -5.41 5.11
CA ALA A 178 35.15 -5.98 4.08
C ALA A 178 35.93 -6.85 3.07
N GLY A 179 37.27 -6.78 3.07
CA GLY A 179 38.13 -7.63 2.23
C GLY A 179 37.98 -7.41 0.73
N ILE A 180 37.68 -6.17 0.31
CA ILE A 180 37.54 -5.83 -1.11
C ILE A 180 38.87 -5.28 -1.61
N GLU A 181 39.50 -5.98 -2.54
CA GLU A 181 40.75 -5.55 -3.17
C GLU A 181 40.48 -4.52 -4.28
N GLY A 182 41.48 -3.67 -4.56
CA GLY A 182 41.44 -2.72 -5.68
C GLY A 182 40.54 -1.50 -5.47
N VAL A 183 40.16 -1.20 -4.23
CA VAL A 183 39.37 -0.02 -3.86
C VAL A 183 40.01 0.69 -2.69
N ILE A 184 39.97 2.03 -2.67
CA ILE A 184 40.40 2.82 -1.52
C ILE A 184 39.47 2.53 -0.35
N SER A 185 40.05 2.11 0.78
CA SER A 185 39.31 1.83 2.00
C SER A 185 38.93 3.13 2.74
N TYR A 186 37.97 3.05 3.66
CA TYR A 186 37.62 4.19 4.51
C TYR A 186 38.77 4.55 5.47
N GLU A 187 39.46 3.54 5.99
CA GLU A 187 40.66 3.69 6.82
C GLU A 187 41.77 4.45 6.05
N GLU A 188 42.07 4.04 4.81
CA GLU A 188 43.03 4.72 3.92
C GLU A 188 42.60 6.15 3.60
N LEU A 189 41.32 6.35 3.28
CA LEU A 189 40.76 7.65 2.94
C LEU A 189 40.88 8.66 4.08
N THR A 190 40.67 8.21 5.32
CA THR A 190 40.66 9.07 6.51
C THR A 190 41.99 9.13 7.23
N GLN A 191 42.94 8.28 6.86
CA GLN A 191 44.24 8.09 7.54
C GLN A 191 44.07 7.83 9.05
N ALA A 192 42.93 7.27 9.45
CA ALA A 192 42.59 7.06 10.84
C ALA A 192 43.00 5.65 11.29
N GLU A 193 43.85 5.56 12.32
CA GLU A 193 44.26 4.27 12.92
C GLU A 193 43.08 3.53 13.57
N THR A 194 42.05 4.26 13.99
CA THR A 194 40.84 3.69 14.61
C THR A 194 39.57 4.28 14.01
N ILE A 195 38.53 3.46 13.93
CA ILE A 195 37.23 3.87 13.39
C ILE A 195 36.45 4.67 14.43
N ASP A 196 36.33 5.98 14.21
CA ASP A 196 35.34 6.83 14.88
C ASP A 196 34.03 6.85 14.07
N LEU A 197 32.99 6.23 14.63
CA LEU A 197 31.66 6.20 14.02
C LEU A 197 31.07 7.60 13.85
N ASN A 198 31.26 8.52 14.80
CA ASN A 198 30.72 9.87 14.68
C ASN A 198 31.43 10.68 13.59
N ALA A 199 32.75 10.48 13.41
CA ALA A 199 33.46 11.02 12.26
C ALA A 199 32.90 10.46 10.95
N ALA A 200 32.68 9.13 10.86
CA ALA A 200 32.10 8.50 9.67
C ALA A 200 30.67 8.99 9.35
N ARG A 201 29.87 9.31 10.37
CA ARG A 201 28.55 9.94 10.19
C ARG A 201 28.65 11.37 9.66
N ARG A 202 29.59 12.18 10.17
CA ARG A 202 29.76 13.59 9.78
C ARG A 202 30.48 13.77 8.44
N PHE A 203 31.28 12.79 8.02
CA PHE A 203 31.99 12.85 6.75
C PHE A 203 31.00 12.82 5.59
N VAL A 204 30.83 13.95 4.89
CA VAL A 204 29.94 14.09 3.73
C VAL A 204 30.65 13.76 2.42
N GLY A 205 31.94 14.11 2.30
CA GLY A 205 32.71 13.98 1.08
C GLY A 205 33.33 15.30 0.63
N ASN A 206 33.98 15.30 -0.54
CA ASN A 206 34.65 16.45 -1.16
C ASN A 206 34.74 16.24 -2.69
N GLU A 207 35.41 17.16 -3.41
CA GLU A 207 35.49 17.09 -4.87
C GLU A 207 36.24 15.88 -5.43
N MET A 208 37.20 15.28 -4.70
CA MET A 208 37.93 14.10 -5.17
C MET A 208 37.17 12.79 -4.84
N VAL A 209 36.72 12.69 -3.59
CA VAL A 209 35.99 11.52 -3.07
C VAL A 209 34.56 11.44 -3.61
N GLY A 210 34.04 12.58 -4.06
CA GLY A 210 32.63 12.78 -4.29
C GLY A 210 31.87 12.99 -2.98
N TYR A 211 30.55 13.05 -3.08
CA TYR A 211 29.65 13.30 -1.96
C TYR A 211 28.76 12.09 -1.72
N LYS A 212 28.60 11.69 -0.45
CA LYS A 212 27.78 10.53 -0.10
C LYS A 212 26.29 10.80 -0.30
N VAL A 213 25.53 9.79 -0.72
CA VAL A 213 24.07 9.81 -0.67
C VAL A 213 23.62 9.88 0.80
N ALA A 214 22.57 10.64 1.10
CA ALA A 214 22.07 10.80 2.48
C ALA A 214 21.35 9.54 3.04
N PHE A 215 21.64 8.37 2.49
CA PHE A 215 21.04 7.09 2.86
C PHE A 215 22.05 5.96 2.64
N CYS A 216 21.98 4.89 3.44
CA CYS A 216 22.95 3.80 3.28
C CYS A 216 22.60 2.91 2.08
N GLN A 217 23.59 2.13 1.63
CA GLN A 217 23.48 1.16 0.54
C GLN A 217 22.31 0.20 0.74
N ARG A 218 22.12 -0.28 1.98
CA ARG A 218 21.03 -1.22 2.32
C ARG A 218 19.67 -0.55 2.21
N ASP A 219 19.49 0.64 2.78
CA ASP A 219 18.20 1.32 2.76
C ASP A 219 17.78 1.68 1.34
N ILE A 220 18.73 2.16 0.52
CA ILE A 220 18.51 2.40 -0.91
C ILE A 220 18.01 1.14 -1.60
N ALA A 221 18.61 -0.02 -1.30
CA ALA A 221 18.19 -1.29 -1.88
C ALA A 221 16.82 -1.77 -1.38
N ILE A 222 16.50 -1.61 -0.08
CA ILE A 222 15.20 -1.96 0.48
C ILE A 222 14.09 -1.14 -0.18
N TYR A 223 14.19 0.19 -0.11
CA TYR A 223 13.13 1.06 -0.63
C TYR A 223 13.10 1.07 -2.17
N GLY A 224 14.25 0.91 -2.82
CA GLY A 224 14.34 0.67 -4.26
C GLY A 224 13.65 -0.63 -4.69
N GLY A 225 13.80 -1.71 -3.91
CA GLY A 225 13.10 -2.97 -4.15
C GLY A 225 11.59 -2.87 -3.95
N ILE A 226 11.15 -2.15 -2.91
CA ILE A 226 9.73 -1.86 -2.67
C ILE A 226 9.12 -1.07 -3.84
N PHE A 227 9.82 -0.03 -4.30
CA PHE A 227 9.41 0.77 -5.45
C PHE A 227 9.35 -0.06 -6.74
N LEU A 228 10.41 -0.83 -7.03
CA LEU A 228 10.50 -1.66 -8.23
C LEU A 228 9.36 -2.68 -8.28
N PHE A 229 9.14 -3.41 -7.18
CA PHE A 229 8.02 -4.35 -7.12
C PHE A 229 6.68 -3.64 -7.23
N GLY A 230 6.53 -2.46 -6.62
CA GLY A 230 5.31 -1.65 -6.74
C GLY A 230 5.00 -1.20 -8.15
N VAL A 231 6.02 -0.85 -8.94
CA VAL A 231 5.86 -0.57 -10.37
C VAL A 231 5.44 -1.82 -11.12
N ILE A 232 6.13 -2.95 -10.91
CA ILE A 232 5.79 -4.24 -11.56
C ILE A 232 4.35 -4.67 -11.21
N PHE A 233 3.96 -4.55 -9.95
CA PHE A 233 2.63 -4.89 -9.47
C PHE A 233 1.57 -3.99 -10.09
N ALA A 234 1.82 -2.68 -10.22
CA ALA A 234 0.90 -1.77 -10.90
C ALA A 234 0.79 -2.09 -12.41
N LEU A 235 1.91 -2.35 -13.09
CA LEU A 235 1.95 -2.65 -14.54
C LEU A 235 1.28 -3.98 -14.90
N THR A 236 1.31 -4.97 -14.01
CA THR A 236 0.59 -6.25 -14.17
C THR A 236 -0.92 -6.12 -13.91
N GLY A 237 -1.41 -4.91 -13.65
CA GLY A 237 -2.80 -4.65 -13.30
C GLY A 237 -3.18 -5.15 -11.90
N ARG A 238 -2.19 -5.25 -10.98
CA ARG A 238 -2.34 -5.72 -9.59
C ARG A 238 -2.81 -7.16 -9.46
N LYS A 239 -2.41 -8.01 -10.42
CA LYS A 239 -2.83 -9.42 -10.52
C LYS A 239 -1.85 -10.42 -9.90
N ILE A 240 -0.70 -9.97 -9.40
CA ILE A 240 0.29 -10.86 -8.80
C ILE A 240 -0.28 -11.41 -7.48
N PRO A 241 -0.34 -12.74 -7.28
CA PRO A 241 -0.85 -13.32 -6.05
C PRO A 241 0.08 -13.04 -4.86
N GLY A 242 -0.50 -13.03 -3.66
CA GLY A 242 0.23 -12.84 -2.40
C GLY A 242 1.35 -13.86 -2.19
N LEU A 243 2.52 -13.36 -1.77
CA LEU A 243 3.60 -14.23 -1.32
C LEU A 243 3.21 -14.92 -0.01
N LYS A 244 3.49 -16.21 0.14
CA LYS A 244 3.24 -16.89 1.42
C LYS A 244 4.22 -16.38 2.48
N TRP A 245 3.75 -16.17 3.71
CA TRP A 245 4.54 -15.54 4.78
C TRP A 245 5.89 -16.24 5.03
N TYR A 246 5.96 -17.57 4.93
CA TYR A 246 7.20 -18.33 5.15
C TYR A 246 8.22 -18.13 4.03
N LEU A 247 7.78 -17.87 2.79
CA LEU A 247 8.67 -17.52 1.68
C LEU A 247 9.22 -16.10 1.86
N TRP A 248 8.40 -15.18 2.35
CA TRP A 248 8.86 -13.84 2.72
C TRP A 248 9.91 -13.90 3.84
N VAL A 249 9.68 -14.70 4.89
CA VAL A 249 10.67 -14.90 5.95
C VAL A 249 11.95 -15.50 5.40
N LEU A 250 11.85 -16.58 4.62
CA LEU A 250 13.00 -17.32 4.10
C LEU A 250 13.86 -16.49 3.12
N PHE A 251 13.24 -15.78 2.18
CA PHE A 251 13.96 -15.08 1.11
C PHE A 251 14.19 -13.59 1.40
N GLY A 252 13.36 -12.99 2.25
CA GLY A 252 13.48 -11.59 2.64
C GLY A 252 14.20 -11.42 3.97
N LEU A 253 13.58 -11.92 5.05
CA LEU A 253 13.99 -11.60 6.43
C LEU A 253 15.27 -12.32 6.86
N VAL A 254 15.42 -13.60 6.52
CA VAL A 254 16.59 -14.40 6.91
C VAL A 254 17.90 -13.86 6.30
N PRO A 255 18.01 -13.59 4.98
CA PRO A 255 19.26 -13.10 4.39
C PRO A 255 19.69 -11.74 4.94
N ILE A 256 18.76 -10.80 5.07
CA ILE A 256 19.06 -9.46 5.62
C ILE A 256 19.34 -9.51 7.12
N GLY A 257 18.67 -10.40 7.85
CA GLY A 257 18.90 -10.66 9.27
C GLY A 257 20.31 -11.22 9.52
N ILE A 258 20.73 -12.23 8.77
CA ILE A 258 22.08 -12.80 8.84
C ILE A 258 23.14 -11.76 8.47
N ASP A 259 22.96 -11.04 7.36
CA ASP A 259 23.92 -10.01 6.97
C ASP A 259 23.99 -8.87 7.99
N GLY A 260 22.84 -8.37 8.46
CA GLY A 260 22.76 -7.27 9.43
C GLY A 260 23.34 -7.62 10.80
N SER A 261 22.94 -8.76 11.36
CA SER A 261 23.36 -9.21 12.70
C SER A 261 24.85 -9.56 12.77
N SER A 262 25.40 -10.19 11.73
CA SER A 262 26.83 -10.54 11.68
C SER A 262 27.77 -9.32 11.69
N GLN A 263 27.25 -8.11 11.44
CA GLN A 263 28.01 -6.86 11.47
C GLN A 263 27.96 -6.13 12.83
N LEU A 264 27.09 -6.52 13.76
CA LEU A 264 26.99 -5.84 15.06
C LEU A 264 28.30 -5.86 15.86
N PRO A 265 29.09 -6.96 15.88
CA PRO A 265 30.37 -6.98 16.58
C PRO A 265 31.38 -5.97 16.01
N SER A 266 31.30 -5.64 14.71
CA SER A 266 32.21 -4.67 14.08
C SER A 266 31.93 -3.23 14.50
N LEU A 267 30.70 -2.92 14.92
CA LEU A 267 30.24 -1.59 15.32
C LEU A 267 30.26 -1.38 16.83
N ALA A 268 30.12 -2.44 17.62
CA ALA A 268 29.93 -2.38 19.06
C ALA A 268 30.93 -3.28 19.79
N LYS A 269 32.23 -3.18 19.43
CA LYS A 269 33.31 -4.02 19.97
C LYS A 269 33.30 -4.14 21.50
N SER A 270 32.95 -3.07 22.22
CA SER A 270 32.90 -3.05 23.69
C SER A 270 31.77 -3.90 24.30
N PHE A 271 30.77 -4.28 23.52
CA PHE A 271 29.61 -5.05 23.99
C PHE A 271 29.66 -6.54 23.62
N PHE A 272 30.62 -6.95 22.78
CA PHE A 272 30.73 -8.31 22.28
C PHE A 272 32.02 -8.99 22.77
N PRO A 273 31.98 -10.31 23.07
CA PRO A 273 33.18 -11.05 23.46
C PRO A 273 34.26 -11.03 22.38
N SER A 274 35.53 -11.04 22.78
CA SER A 274 36.69 -10.98 21.87
C SER A 274 36.83 -12.19 20.92
N TRP A 275 36.21 -13.32 21.25
CA TRP A 275 36.20 -14.52 20.40
C TRP A 275 35.19 -14.45 19.24
N MET A 276 34.30 -13.45 19.23
CA MET A 276 33.28 -13.33 18.19
C MET A 276 33.90 -12.80 16.89
N ILE A 277 33.54 -13.42 15.76
CA ILE A 277 34.05 -13.05 14.44
C ILE A 277 33.63 -11.60 14.13
N ILE A 278 34.61 -10.74 13.90
CA ILE A 278 34.38 -9.35 13.49
C ILE A 278 34.30 -9.33 11.96
N ARG A 279 33.16 -8.89 11.44
CA ARG A 279 32.88 -8.87 10.01
C ARG A 279 32.25 -7.54 9.60
N GLU A 280 32.64 -7.02 8.43
CA GLU A 280 31.92 -5.94 7.75
C GLU A 280 31.29 -6.47 6.46
N SER A 281 30.06 -6.06 6.13
CA SER A 281 29.42 -6.47 4.87
C SER A 281 29.98 -5.70 3.68
N THR A 282 29.86 -6.28 2.50
CA THR A 282 30.24 -5.63 1.25
C THR A 282 29.07 -4.79 0.72
N PRO A 283 29.31 -3.73 -0.07
CA PRO A 283 28.25 -2.98 -0.73
C PRO A 283 27.31 -3.85 -1.55
N LEU A 284 27.86 -4.85 -2.25
CA LEU A 284 27.08 -5.82 -3.02
C LEU A 284 26.13 -6.61 -2.12
N LEU A 285 26.62 -7.20 -1.04
CA LEU A 285 25.79 -8.03 -0.16
C LEU A 285 24.73 -7.21 0.56
N ARG A 286 25.05 -5.99 1.02
CA ARG A 286 24.06 -5.05 1.57
C ARG A 286 22.95 -4.73 0.56
N SER A 287 23.34 -4.57 -0.70
CA SER A 287 22.40 -4.26 -1.78
C SER A 287 21.53 -5.46 -2.14
N VAL A 288 22.11 -6.66 -2.27
CA VAL A 288 21.36 -7.88 -2.60
C VAL A 288 20.39 -8.24 -1.48
N THR A 289 20.85 -8.30 -0.23
CA THR A 289 19.98 -8.65 0.90
C THR A 289 18.91 -7.59 1.16
N GLY A 290 19.26 -6.30 1.02
CA GLY A 290 18.30 -5.20 1.07
C GLY A 290 17.25 -5.27 -0.03
N LEU A 291 17.66 -5.50 -1.28
CA LEU A 291 16.77 -5.59 -2.44
C LEU A 291 15.81 -6.79 -2.32
N LEU A 292 16.33 -7.96 -1.94
CA LEU A 292 15.51 -9.16 -1.71
C LEU A 292 14.47 -8.91 -0.63
N PHE A 293 14.87 -8.31 0.50
CA PHE A 293 13.94 -7.94 1.56
C PHE A 293 12.89 -6.93 1.08
N GLY A 294 13.29 -5.89 0.35
CA GLY A 294 12.38 -4.89 -0.19
C GLY A 294 11.35 -5.48 -1.17
N ILE A 295 11.80 -6.24 -2.16
CA ILE A 295 10.94 -6.90 -3.16
C ILE A 295 9.97 -7.87 -2.47
N THR A 296 10.47 -8.77 -1.63
CA THR A 296 9.63 -9.79 -0.99
C THR A 296 8.65 -9.19 0.02
N THR A 297 9.02 -8.11 0.71
CA THR A 297 8.11 -7.39 1.61
C THR A 297 6.99 -6.71 0.83
N ALA A 298 7.31 -6.03 -0.27
CA ALA A 298 6.28 -5.44 -1.13
C ALA A 298 5.40 -6.52 -1.79
N TRP A 299 5.97 -7.64 -2.21
CA TRP A 299 5.21 -8.79 -2.74
C TRP A 299 4.31 -9.43 -1.70
N PHE A 300 4.75 -9.50 -0.44
CA PHE A 300 3.90 -9.94 0.65
C PHE A 300 2.74 -8.96 0.88
N MET A 301 3.02 -7.66 0.97
CA MET A 301 2.05 -6.65 1.43
C MET A 301 1.09 -6.14 0.35
N TYR A 302 1.56 -5.85 -0.87
CA TYR A 302 0.75 -5.16 -1.87
C TYR A 302 -0.49 -5.94 -2.35
N PRO A 303 -0.42 -7.28 -2.54
CA PRO A 303 -1.63 -8.06 -2.83
C PRO A 303 -2.67 -8.00 -1.70
N MET A 304 -2.25 -8.03 -0.43
CA MET A 304 -3.17 -7.87 0.71
C MET A 304 -3.84 -6.49 0.75
N ILE A 305 -3.08 -5.44 0.41
CA ILE A 305 -3.64 -4.09 0.28
C ILE A 305 -4.63 -4.03 -0.89
N GLU A 306 -4.33 -4.66 -2.03
CA GLU A 306 -5.24 -4.68 -3.18
C GLU A 306 -6.58 -5.34 -2.84
N GLU A 307 -6.59 -6.44 -2.08
CA GLU A 307 -7.83 -7.08 -1.61
C GLU A 307 -8.71 -6.09 -0.82
N THR A 308 -8.09 -5.35 0.11
CA THR A 308 -8.79 -4.33 0.91
C THR A 308 -9.29 -3.16 0.05
N MET A 309 -8.48 -2.73 -0.93
CA MET A 309 -8.84 -1.64 -1.85
C MET A 309 -9.91 -2.06 -2.86
N LEU A 310 -9.95 -3.33 -3.28
CA LEU A 310 -11.02 -3.90 -4.10
C LEU A 310 -12.35 -3.85 -3.35
N GLU A 311 -12.38 -4.31 -2.10
CA GLU A 311 -13.59 -4.27 -1.27
C GLU A 311 -14.08 -2.83 -1.05
N THR A 312 -13.16 -1.91 -0.75
CA THR A 312 -13.46 -0.48 -0.60
C THR A 312 -14.08 0.11 -1.87
N ARG A 313 -13.50 -0.18 -3.05
CA ARG A 313 -14.04 0.27 -4.35
C ARG A 313 -15.44 -0.26 -4.59
N LYS A 314 -15.67 -1.53 -4.29
CA LYS A 314 -16.97 -2.19 -4.47
C LYS A 314 -18.04 -1.53 -3.61
N ILE A 315 -17.81 -1.42 -2.29
CA ILE A 315 -18.77 -0.85 -1.34
C ILE A 315 -19.12 0.60 -1.70
N LEU A 316 -18.10 1.43 -1.94
CA LEU A 316 -18.31 2.85 -2.24
C LEU A 316 -18.88 3.06 -3.64
N GLY A 317 -18.46 2.27 -4.62
CA GLY A 317 -19.01 2.31 -5.98
C GLY A 317 -20.50 1.99 -5.99
N GLN A 318 -20.92 0.92 -5.30
CA GLN A 318 -22.33 0.57 -5.14
C GLN A 318 -23.12 1.67 -4.45
N LYS A 319 -22.61 2.22 -3.34
CA LYS A 319 -23.24 3.33 -2.64
C LYS A 319 -23.46 4.54 -3.57
N MET A 320 -22.45 4.91 -4.34
CA MET A 320 -22.53 6.04 -5.27
C MET A 320 -23.57 5.80 -6.38
N GLU A 321 -23.62 4.59 -6.95
CA GLU A 321 -24.57 4.26 -8.01
C GLU A 321 -26.03 4.22 -7.52
N VAL A 322 -26.27 3.63 -6.35
CA VAL A 322 -27.59 3.64 -5.68
C VAL A 322 -28.08 5.07 -5.47
N LEU A 323 -27.21 5.95 -4.97
CA LEU A 323 -27.57 7.36 -4.73
C LEU A 323 -27.80 8.13 -6.02
N LYS A 324 -27.04 7.86 -7.08
CA LYS A 324 -27.23 8.48 -8.39
C LYS A 324 -28.59 8.13 -8.99
N GLN A 325 -28.99 6.85 -8.95
CA GLN A 325 -30.28 6.41 -9.48
C GLN A 325 -31.46 6.97 -8.66
N THR A 326 -31.36 6.92 -7.33
CA THR A 326 -32.43 7.44 -6.46
C THR A 326 -32.57 8.96 -6.53
N GLN A 327 -31.48 9.71 -6.71
CA GLN A 327 -31.57 11.16 -6.98
C GLN A 327 -32.19 11.46 -8.35
N LYS A 328 -31.93 10.63 -9.37
CA LYS A 328 -32.53 10.78 -10.69
C LYS A 328 -34.04 10.50 -10.67
N ALA A 329 -34.47 9.50 -9.89
CA ALA A 329 -35.89 9.15 -9.74
C ALA A 329 -36.70 10.23 -8.98
N ASN A 330 -36.05 11.01 -8.12
CA ASN A 330 -36.67 12.07 -7.32
C ASN A 330 -36.65 13.46 -8.00
N ARG A 331 -36.14 13.58 -9.23
CA ARG A 331 -36.10 14.82 -10.02
C ARG A 331 -37.17 14.80 -11.10
#